data_AF-A0A485KT42-F1
#
_entry.id   AF-A0A485KT42-F1
#
_cell.length_a   1.000
_cell.length_b   1.000
_cell.length_c   1.000
_cell.angle_alpha   90.00
_cell.angle_beta   90.00
_cell.angle_gamma   90.00
#
_symmetry.space_group_name_H-M   'P 1'
#
loop_
_entity.id
_entity.type
_entity.pdbx_description
1 polymer ?
#
loop_
_entity_poly.entity_id
_entity_poly.type
_entity_poly.pdbx_seq_one_letter_code
_entity_poly.pdbx_strand_id
1 'polypeptide(L)'
;MTCNISLVHWTPSYHPELNPVELIWANIKRRIASNPATTMVDLENKVSQYHLLVGRQDWTKCWKHSQKYEFKFMRMMEEQEETVMIEPDDDDSAIESKGEYWYI
;
A
#
# COMPACT_ATOMS: atom_id res chain seq x y z
N MET A 1 20.60 -26.18 13.92
CA MET A 1 19.27 -25.56 13.98
C MET A 1 19.36 -24.22 13.29
N THR A 2 18.80 -24.08 12.08
CA THR A 2 18.69 -22.78 11.41
C THR A 2 17.42 -22.10 11.90
N CYS A 3 17.55 -20.97 12.58
CA CYS A 3 16.42 -20.15 12.96
C CYS A 3 15.87 -19.49 11.68
N ASN A 4 14.71 -19.95 11.20
CA ASN A 4 14.01 -19.34 10.07
C ASN A 4 13.34 -18.04 10.58
N ILE A 5 14.10 -16.94 10.60
CA ILE A 5 13.54 -15.62 10.80
C ILE A 5 12.67 -15.31 9.58
N SER A 6 11.36 -15.25 9.78
CA SER A 6 10.44 -14.81 8.72
C SER A 6 10.60 -13.30 8.59
N LEU A 7 11.12 -12.85 7.44
CA LEU A 7 11.22 -11.43 7.13
C LEU A 7 9.80 -10.85 7.01
N VAL A 8 9.45 -9.93 7.91
CA VAL A 8 8.20 -9.19 7.84
C VAL A 8 8.41 -7.96 6.96
N HIS A 9 7.64 -7.88 5.88
CA HIS A 9 7.64 -6.71 5.02
C HIS A 9 6.70 -5.64 5.61
N TRP A 10 7.22 -4.42 5.80
CA TRP A 10 6.41 -3.29 6.24
C TRP A 10 5.46 -2.88 5.11
N THR A 11 4.18 -2.68 5.44
CA THR A 11 3.19 -2.12 4.51
C THR A 11 2.64 -0.83 5.10
N PRO A 12 2.71 0.30 4.37
CA PRO A 12 2.21 1.57 4.87
C PRO A 12 0.69 1.53 5.05
N SER A 13 0.22 2.13 6.15
CA SER A 13 -1.21 2.31 6.42
C SER A 13 -1.89 3.11 5.30
N TYR A 14 -3.13 2.76 4.94
CA TYR A 14 -3.94 3.45 3.92
C TYR A 14 -3.39 3.43 2.48
N HIS A 15 -2.45 2.54 2.18
CA HIS A 15 -1.88 2.38 0.84
C HIS A 15 -2.10 0.95 0.30
N PRO A 16 -3.36 0.52 0.07
CA PRO A 16 -3.68 -0.83 -0.43
C PRO A 16 -3.05 -1.12 -1.79
N GLU A 17 -2.73 -0.10 -2.59
CA GLU A 17 -2.00 -0.22 -3.85
C GLU A 17 -0.59 -0.82 -3.70
N LEU A 18 0.03 -0.63 -2.53
CA LEU A 18 1.34 -1.19 -2.19
C LEU A 18 1.26 -2.60 -1.61
N ASN A 19 0.06 -3.13 -1.39
CA ASN A 19 -0.13 -4.47 -0.84
C ASN A 19 -0.70 -5.42 -1.91
N PRO A 20 0.12 -6.29 -2.53
CA PRO A 20 -0.33 -7.23 -3.55
C PRO A 20 -1.47 -8.13 -3.10
N VAL A 21 -1.57 -8.47 -1.81
CA VAL A 21 -2.66 -9.31 -1.28
C VAL A 21 -4.00 -8.58 -1.35
N GLU A 22 -4.02 -7.28 -1.00
CA GLU A 22 -5.21 -6.44 -1.15
C GLU A 22 -5.64 -6.31 -2.61
N LEU A 23 -4.67 -6.23 -3.53
CA LEU A 23 -4.95 -6.19 -4.97
C LEU A 23 -5.55 -7.51 -5.48
N ILE A 24 -5.10 -8.67 -4.96
CA ILE A 24 -5.72 -9.97 -5.28
C ILE A 24 -7.16 -10.01 -4.77
N TRP A 25 -7.42 -9.54 -3.55
CA TRP A 25 -8.77 -9.43 -3.02
C TRP A 25 -9.63 -8.46 -3.82
N ALA A 26 -9.08 -7.34 -4.28
CA ALA A 26 -9.78 -6.43 -5.18
C ALA A 26 -10.19 -7.12 -6.50
N ASN A 27 -9.32 -7.97 -7.08
CA ASN A 27 -9.64 -8.76 -8.27
C ASN A 27 -10.79 -9.75 -8.01
N ILE A 28 -10.77 -10.47 -6.88
CA ILE A 28 -11.83 -11.40 -6.50
C ILE A 28 -13.15 -10.64 -6.29
N LYS A 29 -13.13 -9.54 -5.53
CA LYS A 29 -14.28 -8.66 -5.31
C LYS A 29 -14.87 -8.15 -6.63
N ARG A 30 -14.03 -7.78 -7.59
CA ARG A 30 -14.48 -7.34 -8.92
C ARG A 30 -15.19 -8.44 -9.70
N ARG A 31 -14.71 -9.69 -9.63
CA ARG A 31 -15.38 -10.84 -10.26
C ARG A 31 -16.75 -11.08 -9.63
N ILE A 32 -16.85 -11.02 -8.30
CA ILE A 32 -18.13 -11.14 -7.59
C ILE A 32 -19.06 -9.97 -7.95
N ALA A 33 -18.56 -8.74 -8.01
CA ALA A 33 -19.36 -7.59 -8.42
C ALA A 33 -19.93 -7.72 -9.85
N SER A 34 -19.21 -8.41 -10.75
CA SER A 34 -19.70 -8.69 -12.12
C SER A 34 -20.76 -9.79 -12.19
N ASN A 35 -20.80 -10.68 -11.19
CA ASN A 35 -21.83 -11.70 -11.03
C ASN A 35 -22.24 -11.81 -9.55
N PRO A 36 -23.03 -10.84 -9.05
CA PRO A 36 -23.30 -10.68 -7.62
C PRO A 36 -23.86 -11.94 -6.98
N ALA A 37 -23.46 -12.21 -5.74
CA ALA A 37 -24.06 -13.28 -4.95
C ALA A 37 -25.40 -12.83 -4.37
N THR A 38 -26.39 -13.74 -4.34
CA THR A 38 -27.72 -13.46 -3.77
C THR A 38 -27.90 -14.01 -2.36
N THR A 39 -27.03 -14.92 -1.94
CA THR A 39 -27.03 -15.54 -0.61
C THR A 39 -25.61 -15.65 -0.07
N MET A 40 -25.48 -15.84 1.25
CA MET A 40 -24.17 -16.05 1.89
C MET A 40 -23.49 -17.34 1.39
N VAL A 41 -24.25 -18.41 1.19
CA VAL A 41 -23.71 -19.68 0.68
C VAL A 41 -23.20 -19.51 -0.76
N ASP A 42 -23.91 -18.78 -1.61
CA ASP A 42 -23.44 -18.45 -2.96
C ASP A 42 -22.18 -17.58 -2.92
N LEU A 43 -22.11 -16.62 -1.98
CA LEU A 43 -20.93 -15.77 -1.80
C LEU A 43 -19.70 -16.59 -1.41
N GLU A 44 -19.82 -17.46 -0.40
CA GLU A 44 -18.74 -18.35 0.04
C GLU A 44 -18.23 -19.25 -1.09
N ASN A 45 -19.16 -19.83 -1.86
CA ASN A 45 -18.83 -20.65 -3.03
C ASN A 45 -18.08 -19.84 -4.09
N LYS A 46 -18.56 -18.64 -4.43
CA LYS A 46 -17.90 -17.77 -5.42
C LYS A 46 -16.53 -17.31 -4.97
N VAL A 47 -16.37 -16.92 -3.70
CA VAL A 47 -15.05 -16.56 -3.13
C VAL A 47 -14.09 -17.73 -3.26
N SER A 48 -14.52 -18.93 -2.85
CA SER A 48 -13.69 -20.14 -2.91
C SER A 48 -13.28 -20.49 -4.35
N GLN A 49 -14.23 -20.45 -5.29
CA GLN A 49 -13.97 -20.70 -6.71
C GLN A 49 -13.00 -19.67 -7.30
N TYR A 50 -13.24 -18.37 -7.09
CA TYR A 50 -12.38 -17.33 -7.63
C TYR A 50 -11.00 -17.30 -7.00
N HIS A 51 -10.89 -17.62 -5.70
CA HIS A 51 -9.62 -17.78 -5.01
C HIS A 51 -8.77 -18.90 -5.65
N LEU A 52 -9.37 -20.06 -5.97
CA LEU A 52 -8.67 -21.16 -6.66
C LEU A 52 -8.24 -20.81 -8.09
N LEU A 53 -8.94 -19.88 -8.74
CA LEU A 53 -8.60 -19.39 -10.07
C LEU A 53 -7.47 -18.35 -10.07
N VAL A 54 -7.08 -17.83 -8.90
CA VAL A 54 -5.94 -16.89 -8.80
C VAL A 54 -4.66 -17.65 -9.12
N GLY A 55 -4.08 -17.33 -10.28
CA GLY A 55 -2.87 -17.98 -10.75
C GLY A 55 -1.62 -17.11 -10.59
N ARG A 56 -0.47 -17.68 -10.97
CA ARG A 56 0.83 -16.97 -11.03
C ARG A 56 0.74 -15.64 -11.80
N GLN A 57 -0.04 -15.59 -12.88
CA GLN A 57 -0.17 -14.39 -13.70
C GLN A 57 -0.89 -13.26 -12.96
N ASP A 58 -1.90 -13.56 -12.15
CA ASP A 58 -2.61 -12.56 -11.35
C ASP A 58 -1.68 -11.98 -10.28
N TRP A 59 -0.96 -12.85 -9.56
CA TRP A 59 0.08 -12.44 -8.61
C TRP A 59 1.15 -11.56 -9.26
N THR A 60 1.65 -11.95 -10.44
CA THR A 60 2.65 -11.16 -11.18
C THR A 60 2.12 -9.78 -11.55
N LYS A 61 0.85 -9.68 -11.95
CA LYS A 61 0.21 -8.39 -12.27
C LYS A 61 0.05 -7.52 -11.03
N CYS A 62 -0.42 -8.08 -9.91
CA CYS A 62 -0.56 -7.37 -8.65
C CYS A 62 0.79 -6.87 -8.13
N TRP A 63 1.82 -7.71 -8.18
CA TRP A 63 3.18 -7.33 -7.82
C TRP A 63 3.72 -6.16 -8.65
N LYS A 64 3.60 -6.25 -9.99
CA LYS A 64 4.01 -5.15 -10.89
C LYS A 64 3.21 -3.86 -10.65
N HIS A 65 1.95 -3.99 -10.28
CA HIS A 65 1.12 -2.84 -9.91
C HIS A 65 1.67 -2.16 -8.66
N SER A 66 1.91 -2.91 -7.58
CA SER A 66 2.50 -2.35 -6.35
C SER A 66 3.85 -1.69 -6.62
N GLN A 67 4.73 -2.35 -7.37
CA GLN A 67 6.03 -1.78 -7.74
C GLN A 67 5.91 -0.45 -8.50
N LYS A 68 4.91 -0.31 -9.39
CA LYS A 68 4.64 0.96 -10.08
C LYS A 68 4.29 2.08 -9.10
N TYR A 69 3.54 1.78 -8.05
CA TYR A 69 3.18 2.77 -7.02
C TYR A 69 4.36 3.08 -6.10
N GLU A 70 5.21 2.10 -5.77
CA GLU A 70 6.47 2.34 -5.06
C GLU A 70 7.32 3.38 -5.81
N PHE A 71 7.55 3.19 -7.11
CA PHE A 71 8.28 4.16 -7.93
C PHE A 71 7.61 5.53 -7.99
N LYS A 72 6.27 5.55 -8.05
CA LYS A 72 5.53 6.81 -8.05
C LYS A 72 5.75 7.57 -6.74
N PHE A 73 5.69 6.90 -5.59
CA PHE A 73 5.86 7.54 -4.29
C PHE A 73 7.30 7.96 -4.05
N MET A 74 8.29 7.14 -4.44
CA MET A 74 9.70 7.53 -4.37
C MET A 74 9.96 8.83 -5.13
N ARG A 75 9.48 8.94 -6.38
CA ARG A 75 9.62 10.16 -7.16
C ARG A 75 8.91 11.37 -6.53
N MET A 76 7.72 11.17 -5.96
CA MET A 76 7.02 12.25 -5.27
C MET A 76 7.78 12.74 -4.04
N MET A 77 8.43 11.85 -3.29
CA MET A 77 9.25 12.26 -2.16
C MET A 77 10.49 13.04 -2.61
N GLU A 78 11.17 12.57 -3.68
CA GLU A 78 12.31 13.30 -4.28
C GLU A 78 11.92 14.72 -4.73
N GLU A 79 10.78 14.88 -5.41
CA GLU A 79 10.25 16.18 -5.85
C GLU A 79 9.89 17.12 -4.67
N GLN A 80 9.38 16.56 -3.56
CA GLN A 80 9.07 17.33 -2.35
C GLN A 80 10.34 17.78 -1.62
N GLU A 81 11.34 16.91 -1.50
CA GLU A 81 12.64 17.26 -0.90
C GLU A 81 13.34 18.37 -1.68
N GLU A 82 13.30 18.34 -3.02
CA GLU A 82 13.86 19.38 -3.88
C GLU A 82 13.15 20.75 -3.69
N THR A 83 11.84 20.74 -3.39
CA THR A 83 11.06 21.97 -3.17
C THR A 83 11.36 22.62 -1.81
N VAL A 84 11.72 21.84 -0.79
CA VAL A 84 12.02 22.35 0.56
C VAL A 84 13.40 23.03 0.62
N MET A 85 14.30 22.72 -0.31
CA MET A 85 15.68 23.24 -0.33
C MET A 85 15.84 24.66 -0.93
N ILE A 86 14.75 25.44 -1.06
CA ILE A 86 14.83 26.87 -1.41
C ILE A 86 14.95 27.65 -0.09
N GLU A 87 16.16 27.81 0.42
CA GLU A 87 16.46 28.77 1.50
C GLU A 87 16.42 30.20 0.92
N PRO A 88 15.60 31.12 1.46
CA PRO A 88 15.94 32.52 1.41
C PRO A 88 17.00 32.78 2.50
N ASP A 89 18.25 32.98 2.08
CA ASP A 89 19.25 33.61 2.93
C ASP A 89 18.78 35.02 3.35
N ASP A 90 19.02 35.31 4.63
CA ASP A 90 18.99 36.62 5.34
C ASP A 90 17.64 37.17 5.85
N ASP A 91 17.18 36.73 7.04
CA ASP A 91 16.84 37.66 8.13
C ASP A 91 16.92 36.99 9.52
N ASP A 92 17.92 37.39 10.29
CA ASP A 92 18.25 36.92 11.63
C ASP A 92 17.25 37.50 12.65
N SER A 93 16.20 36.77 12.99
CA SER A 93 15.45 37.03 14.22
C SER A 93 15.06 35.75 14.94
N ALA A 94 15.78 35.50 16.04
CA ALA A 94 15.54 34.40 16.96
C ALA A 94 14.11 34.48 17.55
N ILE A 95 13.28 33.48 17.22
CA ILE A 95 12.01 33.22 17.91
C ILE A 95 12.15 31.92 18.68
N GLU A 96 12.29 32.06 19.99
CA GLU A 96 12.29 30.97 20.97
C GLU A 96 10.87 30.39 21.09
N SER A 97 10.66 29.17 20.57
CA SER A 97 9.37 28.46 20.73
C SER A 97 9.52 27.27 21.67
N LYS A 98 8.91 27.39 22.84
CA LYS A 98 8.76 26.32 23.83
C LYS A 98 8.04 25.12 23.20
N GLY A 99 8.71 23.97 23.22
CA GLY A 99 8.15 22.71 22.74
C GLY A 99 7.04 22.20 23.67
N GLU A 100 5.84 22.06 23.13
CA GLU A 100 4.81 21.18 23.68
C GLU A 100 4.97 19.81 23.02
N TYR A 101 5.56 18.87 23.76
CA TYR A 101 5.58 17.45 23.40
C TYR A 101 4.22 16.84 23.75
N TRP A 102 3.47 16.40 22.75
CA TRP A 102 2.34 15.51 22.96
C TRP A 102 2.86 14.11 23.32
N TYR A 103 2.66 13.72 24.58
CA TYR A 103 2.86 12.34 25.03
C TYR A 103 1.80 11.42 24.40
N ILE A 104 2.26 10.33 23.79
CA ILE A 104 1.54 9.06 23.73
C ILE A 104 2.05 8.20 24.89
#